data_AF-A0A7L2J3U3-F1
#
_entry.id   AF-A0A7L2J3U3-F1
#
_cell.length_a   1.000
_cell.length_b   1.000
_cell.length_c   1.000
_cell.angle_alpha   90.00
_cell.angle_beta   90.00
_cell.angle_gamma   90.00
#
_symmetry.space_group_name_H-M   'P 1'
#
loop_
_entity.id
_entity.type
_entity.pdbx_description
1 polymer ?
#
loop_
_entity_poly.entity_id
_entity_poly.type
_entity_poly.pdbx_seq_one_letter_code
_entity_poly.pdbx_strand_id
1 'polypeptide(L)'
;VVRRRLLQRYEHQPFISCLAGFYSCRWKRYQRERAEPGKCCCSMRECMFFPLLVAAFCFSLVFLYTWGEGKNDYNSFDWYNYGNLGFWFLWSLVILIVAALLFTYISLLLVLAMCLLAEGQQLYLHWSHKIGTFLVLGFSISSLFALSILWRDHGKTVRLSFQVTAPYLHIGAIAIMVLLAWPVALHALRADKKVTQVIIIGPYLAILLFLFLIPLGMYSPCIREMGTLGPKPALIGHRGAPMLAPENTEMSFLKTIEHGGDGLETDVTISYDGVPFLMHDDTLRRTTNIQEVYPNDTGKAASFFSWDALQKLNAGKWFLKNKPFVGMGSLSKADQNQAMNQSIYTLSGFLRLADSHNKLVIFDLYRPPEKHPYRNLWLRKVLDVILNESKIKRNLVLWLHNSVRSFVQSVAPGFQHTMGRKAPIEDLLKHNIVKLNLVYTDMSSEDIRKYAEANITTNFYVVNEPWLYSLAWCSGAHSVTTNAVHLLKDLSQPLFLMTPQQYNIMWILTDLTSAFLISLIFAL
;
A
#
# COMPACT_ATOMS: atom_id res chain seq x y z
N VAL A 1 59.36 1.46 -1.84
CA VAL A 1 58.37 0.80 -0.94
C VAL A 1 57.97 1.67 0.26
N VAL A 2 58.92 2.17 1.06
CA VAL A 2 58.66 3.00 2.26
C VAL A 2 57.89 4.31 1.95
N ARG A 3 58.30 5.05 0.91
CA ARG A 3 57.62 6.29 0.47
C ARG A 3 56.17 6.05 0.00
N ARG A 4 55.93 4.93 -0.70
CA ARG A 4 54.59 4.53 -1.17
C ARG A 4 53.67 4.14 0.01
N ARG A 5 54.21 3.40 1.00
CA ARG A 5 53.52 3.10 2.26
C ARG A 5 53.25 4.34 3.11
N LEU A 6 54.17 5.29 3.16
CA LEU A 6 53.98 6.56 3.88
C LEU A 6 52.94 7.46 3.21
N LEU A 7 52.93 7.55 1.88
CA LEU A 7 51.92 8.29 1.11
C LEU A 7 50.52 7.66 1.27
N GLN A 8 50.38 6.34 1.14
CA GLN A 8 49.12 5.64 1.44
C GLN A 8 48.66 5.89 2.88
N ARG A 9 49.58 5.93 3.85
CA ARG A 9 49.25 6.22 5.26
C ARG A 9 48.81 7.66 5.47
N TYR A 10 49.31 8.60 4.67
CA TYR A 10 48.95 10.02 4.73
C TYR A 10 47.63 10.32 4.03
N GLU A 11 47.33 9.66 2.90
CA GLU A 11 46.07 9.81 2.16
C GLU A 11 44.89 9.11 2.84
N HIS A 12 45.14 8.01 3.56
CA HIS A 12 44.10 7.26 4.29
C HIS A 12 43.64 7.95 5.60
N GLN A 13 44.50 8.79 6.19
CA GLN A 13 44.19 9.48 7.45
C GLN A 13 43.09 10.54 7.36
N PRO A 14 43.03 11.38 6.32
CA PRO A 14 41.90 12.28 6.05
C PRO A 14 40.57 11.52 5.96
N PHE A 15 40.55 10.38 5.26
CA PHE A 15 39.36 9.54 5.12
C PHE A 15 38.83 9.06 6.48
N ILE A 16 39.66 8.43 7.31
CA ILE A 16 39.24 7.99 8.65
C ILE A 16 38.84 9.19 9.53
N SER A 17 39.49 10.35 9.35
CA SER A 17 39.13 11.57 10.11
C SER A 17 37.76 12.10 9.72
N CYS A 18 37.40 11.99 8.44
CA CYS A 18 36.08 12.32 7.92
C CYS A 18 35.01 11.39 8.50
N LEU A 19 35.23 10.07 8.43
CA LEU A 19 34.31 9.06 9.00
C LEU A 19 34.07 9.28 10.50
N ALA A 20 35.16 9.45 11.26
CA ALA A 20 35.08 9.71 12.69
C ALA A 20 34.42 11.08 12.96
N GLY A 21 34.72 12.11 12.16
CA GLY A 21 34.10 13.42 12.27
C GLY A 21 32.58 13.36 12.17
N PHE A 22 32.04 12.68 11.17
CA PHE A 22 30.59 12.54 11.00
C PHE A 22 29.91 11.68 12.08
N TYR A 23 30.59 10.69 12.64
CA TYR A 23 30.01 9.80 13.65
C TYR A 23 30.14 10.32 15.09
N SER A 24 31.26 10.99 15.38
CA SER A 24 31.72 11.31 16.73
C SER A 24 31.94 12.82 16.98
N CYS A 25 31.88 13.65 15.93
CA CYS A 25 32.35 15.05 15.92
C CYS A 25 33.85 15.21 16.24
N ARG A 26 34.64 14.13 16.24
CA ARG A 26 36.08 14.14 16.51
C ARG A 26 36.88 14.15 15.20
N TRP A 27 37.11 15.34 14.67
CA TRP A 27 37.83 15.55 13.41
C TRP A 27 39.35 15.36 13.55
N LYS A 28 39.90 15.52 14.76
CA LYS A 28 41.36 15.53 14.98
C LYS A 28 41.89 14.16 15.40
N ARG A 29 43.09 13.83 14.93
CA ARG A 29 43.73 12.51 15.13
C ARG A 29 43.92 12.11 16.59
N TYR A 30 44.38 13.02 17.44
CA TYR A 30 44.65 12.72 18.86
C TYR A 30 43.39 12.48 19.70
N GLN A 31 42.20 12.77 19.16
CA GLN A 31 40.92 12.54 19.85
C GLN A 31 40.40 11.11 19.62
N ARG A 32 41.10 10.29 18.82
CA ARG A 32 40.66 8.96 18.37
C ARG A 32 41.55 7.88 18.98
N GLU A 33 40.92 6.85 19.53
CA GLU A 33 41.59 5.65 20.03
C GLU A 33 41.41 4.50 19.04
N ARG A 34 42.50 3.80 18.75
CA ARG A 34 42.44 2.53 18.01
C ARG A 34 42.09 1.42 18.99
N ALA A 35 41.26 0.49 18.56
CA ALA A 35 41.04 -0.72 19.32
C ALA A 35 42.35 -1.53 19.34
N GLU A 36 42.87 -1.84 20.53
CA GLU A 36 43.98 -2.78 20.68
C GLU A 36 43.47 -4.21 20.44
N PRO A 37 44.29 -5.10 19.84
CA PRO A 37 43.96 -6.53 19.73
C PRO A 37 43.57 -7.09 21.10
N GLY A 38 42.49 -7.87 21.16
CA GLY A 38 41.99 -8.48 22.40
C GLY A 38 41.08 -7.61 23.28
N LYS A 39 41.00 -6.28 23.08
CA LYS A 39 40.07 -5.39 23.81
C LYS A 39 38.77 -5.17 23.04
N CYS A 40 37.67 -4.95 23.76
CA CYS A 40 36.38 -4.65 23.16
C CYS A 40 36.47 -3.39 22.27
N CYS A 41 35.84 -3.43 21.09
CA CYS A 41 35.90 -2.35 20.09
C CYS A 41 35.12 -1.08 20.52
N CYS A 42 34.51 -1.11 21.69
CA CYS A 42 33.67 -0.05 22.25
C CYS A 42 33.96 0.04 23.76
N SER A 43 33.86 1.24 24.34
CA SER A 43 33.75 1.37 25.79
C SER A 43 32.46 0.68 26.29
N MET A 44 32.38 0.30 27.57
CA MET A 44 31.16 -0.31 28.18
C MET A 44 29.87 0.43 27.82
N ARG A 45 29.91 1.77 27.74
CA ARG A 45 28.77 2.60 27.35
C ARG A 45 28.45 2.50 25.86
N GLU A 46 29.45 2.53 25.01
CA GLU A 46 29.27 2.44 23.54
C GLU A 46 28.83 1.04 23.10
N CYS A 47 29.18 -0.01 23.86
CA CYS A 47 28.66 -1.37 23.67
C CYS A 47 27.13 -1.44 23.77
N MET A 48 26.49 -0.54 24.52
CA MET A 48 25.03 -0.46 24.62
C MET A 48 24.40 0.34 23.48
N PHE A 49 25.11 1.36 22.96
CA PHE A 49 24.57 2.25 21.93
C PHE A 49 24.61 1.66 20.53
N PHE A 50 25.60 0.82 20.20
CA PHE A 50 25.64 0.17 18.90
C PHE A 50 24.43 -0.78 18.67
N PRO A 51 24.05 -1.66 19.61
CA PRO A 51 22.80 -2.42 19.51
C PRO A 51 21.54 -1.54 19.41
N LEU A 52 21.49 -0.41 20.13
CA LEU A 52 20.39 0.54 20.01
C LEU A 52 20.32 1.19 18.62
N LEU A 53 21.46 1.52 18.02
CA LEU A 53 21.56 2.02 16.66
C LEU A 53 21.07 0.99 15.64
N VAL A 54 21.47 -0.28 15.80
CA VAL A 54 20.98 -1.40 14.99
C VAL A 54 19.47 -1.59 15.17
N ALA A 55 18.96 -1.54 16.41
CA ALA A 55 17.53 -1.64 16.67
C ALA A 55 16.76 -0.48 16.01
N ALA A 56 17.25 0.76 16.12
CA ALA A 56 16.65 1.92 15.47
C ALA A 56 16.61 1.76 13.94
N PHE A 57 17.69 1.24 13.33
CA PHE A 57 17.72 0.89 11.91
C PHE A 57 16.65 -0.18 11.58
N CYS A 58 16.60 -1.29 12.32
CA CYS A 58 15.64 -2.36 12.06
C CYS A 58 14.18 -1.89 12.19
N PHE A 59 13.83 -1.18 13.27
CA PHE A 59 12.47 -0.70 13.47
C PHE A 59 12.08 0.38 12.45
N SER A 60 12.99 1.29 12.08
CA SER A 60 12.71 2.29 11.05
C SER A 60 12.61 1.68 9.66
N LEU A 61 13.39 0.64 9.34
CA LEU A 61 13.26 -0.14 8.10
C LEU A 61 11.89 -0.82 8.03
N VAL A 62 11.49 -1.51 9.10
CA VAL A 62 10.18 -2.16 9.18
C VAL A 62 9.07 -1.12 9.05
N PHE A 63 9.15 0.01 9.75
CA PHE A 63 8.16 1.07 9.62
C PHE A 63 8.11 1.65 8.20
N LEU A 64 9.25 1.97 7.60
CA LEU A 64 9.31 2.51 6.24
C LEU A 64 8.73 1.52 5.21
N TYR A 65 9.08 0.24 5.33
CA TYR A 65 8.54 -0.82 4.47
C TYR A 65 7.02 -0.93 4.62
N THR A 66 6.55 -1.12 5.86
CA THR A 66 5.12 -1.29 6.15
C THR A 66 4.30 -0.08 5.72
N TRP A 67 4.76 1.14 6.02
CA TRP A 67 4.12 2.38 5.57
C TRP A 67 4.10 2.49 4.04
N GLY A 68 5.23 2.20 3.38
CA GLY A 68 5.34 2.23 1.93
C GLY A 68 4.39 1.27 1.21
N GLU A 69 4.24 0.04 1.71
CA GLU A 69 3.27 -0.93 1.18
C GLU A 69 1.81 -0.52 1.44
N GLY A 70 1.58 0.30 2.47
CA GLY A 70 0.28 0.90 2.79
C GLY A 70 -0.19 1.99 1.82
N LYS A 71 0.59 2.32 0.78
CA LYS A 71 0.27 3.38 -0.18
C LYS A 71 -1.11 3.25 -0.84
N ASN A 72 -1.58 2.01 -1.05
CA ASN A 72 -2.92 1.73 -1.57
C ASN A 72 -4.04 2.45 -0.80
N ASP A 73 -3.84 2.64 0.51
CA ASP A 73 -4.84 3.15 1.46
C ASP A 73 -4.56 4.59 1.92
N TYR A 74 -3.53 5.26 1.37
CA TYR A 74 -3.16 6.61 1.77
C TYR A 74 -4.30 7.62 1.64
N ASN A 75 -5.12 7.52 0.59
CA ASN A 75 -6.27 8.41 0.42
C ASN A 75 -7.28 8.27 1.56
N SER A 76 -7.57 7.03 2.01
CA SER A 76 -8.44 6.78 3.15
C SER A 76 -7.86 7.35 4.44
N PHE A 77 -6.54 7.23 4.63
CA PHE A 77 -5.84 7.81 5.78
C PHE A 77 -5.92 9.35 5.80
N ASP A 78 -5.71 9.99 4.65
CA ASP A 78 -5.77 11.45 4.55
C ASP A 78 -7.18 11.98 4.80
N TRP A 79 -8.22 11.29 4.32
CA TRP A 79 -9.61 11.62 4.60
C TRP A 79 -9.99 11.43 6.07
N TYR A 80 -9.47 10.39 6.72
CA TYR A 80 -9.64 10.21 8.16
C TYR A 80 -9.07 11.41 8.93
N ASN A 81 -7.87 11.87 8.57
CA ASN A 81 -7.26 13.04 9.20
C ASN A 81 -8.02 14.34 8.88
N TYR A 82 -8.55 14.50 7.66
CA TYR A 82 -9.42 15.62 7.31
C TYR A 82 -10.67 15.70 8.21
N GLY A 83 -11.31 14.56 8.48
CA GLY A 83 -12.47 14.47 9.37
C GLY A 83 -12.16 14.93 10.80
N ASN A 84 -10.97 14.60 11.31
CA ASN A 84 -10.56 14.92 12.67
C ASN A 84 -9.98 16.33 12.83
N LEU A 85 -9.20 16.81 11.85
CA LEU A 85 -8.48 18.08 11.92
C LEU A 85 -9.24 19.24 11.26
N GLY A 86 -10.22 18.94 10.40
CA GLY A 86 -11.07 19.93 9.75
C GLY A 86 -10.48 20.62 8.53
N PHE A 87 -9.22 20.34 8.16
CA PHE A 87 -8.58 20.86 6.95
C PHE A 87 -7.90 19.76 6.13
N TRP A 88 -7.84 19.95 4.82
CA TRP A 88 -7.33 18.95 3.88
C TRP A 88 -5.82 19.07 3.71
N PHE A 89 -5.11 17.96 3.83
CA PHE A 89 -3.68 17.86 3.60
C PHE A 89 -3.24 16.41 3.35
N LEU A 90 -2.14 16.22 2.62
CA LEU A 90 -1.57 14.90 2.30
C LEU A 90 -0.67 14.41 3.43
N TRP A 91 -1.28 14.08 4.57
CA TRP A 91 -0.59 13.60 5.77
C TRP A 91 0.20 12.33 5.53
N SER A 92 -0.34 11.45 4.68
CA SER A 92 0.26 10.19 4.29
C SER A 92 1.67 10.38 3.69
N LEU A 93 1.81 11.36 2.81
CA LEU A 93 3.07 11.74 2.16
C LEU A 93 4.06 12.35 3.15
N VAL A 94 3.59 13.19 4.09
CA VAL A 94 4.47 13.77 5.12
C VAL A 94 5.06 12.68 6.01
N ILE A 95 4.25 11.72 6.45
CA ILE A 95 4.73 10.59 7.25
C ILE A 95 5.77 9.78 6.45
N LEU A 96 5.52 9.55 5.16
CA LEU A 96 6.47 8.84 4.29
C LEU A 96 7.81 9.59 4.18
N ILE A 97 7.77 10.91 3.96
CA ILE A 97 8.98 11.74 3.87
C ILE A 97 9.75 11.74 5.19
N VAL A 98 9.05 11.92 6.32
CA VAL A 98 9.69 11.88 7.65
C VAL A 98 10.31 10.51 7.91
N ALA A 99 9.59 9.42 7.63
CA ALA A 99 10.09 8.06 7.76
C ALA A 99 11.35 7.83 6.92
N ALA A 100 11.34 8.27 5.66
CA ALA A 100 12.47 8.14 4.75
C ALA A 100 13.70 8.95 5.21
N LEU A 101 13.50 10.18 5.70
CA LEU A 101 14.59 11.02 6.23
C LEU A 101 15.20 10.40 7.50
N LEU A 102 14.37 9.95 8.44
CA LEU A 102 14.82 9.30 9.67
C LEU A 102 15.55 7.98 9.38
N PHE A 103 15.02 7.17 8.46
CA PHE A 103 15.67 5.94 8.01
C PHE A 103 17.01 6.21 7.30
N THR A 104 17.07 7.22 6.44
CA THR A 104 18.32 7.60 5.76
C THR A 104 19.38 8.04 6.76
N TYR A 105 18.99 8.89 7.72
CA TYR A 105 19.88 9.36 8.78
C TYR A 105 20.44 8.20 9.62
N ILE A 106 19.60 7.27 10.07
CA ILE A 106 20.05 6.14 10.91
C ILE A 106 20.89 5.14 10.11
N SER A 107 20.55 4.93 8.83
CA SER A 107 21.32 4.08 7.91
C SER A 107 22.72 4.64 7.68
N LEU A 108 22.85 5.95 7.45
CA LEU A 108 24.15 6.61 7.30
C LEU A 108 25.00 6.47 8.56
N LEU A 109 24.42 6.65 9.75
CA LEU A 109 25.14 6.44 11.01
C LEU A 109 25.60 4.99 11.18
N LEU A 110 24.76 4.02 10.82
CA LEU A 110 25.11 2.61 10.87
C LEU A 110 26.25 2.29 9.89
N VAL A 111 26.19 2.77 8.65
CA VAL A 111 27.27 2.61 7.66
C VAL A 111 28.57 3.23 8.16
N LEU A 112 28.53 4.44 8.72
CA LEU A 112 29.70 5.08 9.33
C LEU A 112 30.29 4.23 10.47
N ALA A 113 29.43 3.67 11.34
CA ALA A 113 29.86 2.75 12.40
C ALA A 113 30.55 1.51 11.81
N MET A 114 29.95 0.88 10.80
CA MET A 114 30.54 -0.30 10.14
C MET A 114 31.90 0.01 9.49
N CYS A 115 32.04 1.16 8.83
CA CYS A 115 33.31 1.61 8.25
C CYS A 115 34.38 1.85 9.32
N LEU A 116 34.01 2.48 10.45
CA LEU A 116 34.93 2.70 11.57
C LEU A 116 35.38 1.40 12.22
N LEU A 117 34.45 0.44 12.38
CA LEU A 117 34.75 -0.91 12.84
C LEU A 117 35.70 -1.64 11.88
N ALA A 118 35.46 -1.56 10.56
CA ALA A 118 36.35 -2.14 9.55
C ALA A 118 37.78 -1.57 9.63
N GLU A 119 37.92 -0.28 9.95
CA GLU A 119 39.20 0.41 10.17
C GLU A 119 39.80 0.18 11.58
N GLY A 120 39.17 -0.66 12.43
CA GLY A 120 39.63 -0.92 13.80
C GLY A 120 39.60 0.29 14.73
N GLN A 121 38.76 1.28 14.43
CA GLN A 121 38.57 2.43 15.31
C GLN A 121 37.58 2.06 16.41
N GLN A 122 37.79 2.58 17.62
CA GLN A 122 36.76 2.49 18.64
C GLN A 122 35.55 3.35 18.25
N LEU A 123 34.35 2.80 18.44
CA LEU A 123 33.13 3.56 18.23
C LEU A 123 32.93 4.56 19.36
N TYR A 124 32.65 5.80 18.99
CA TYR A 124 32.19 6.84 19.90
C TYR A 124 31.06 7.62 19.23
N LEU A 125 29.81 7.31 19.57
CA LEU A 125 28.66 8.02 19.02
C LEU A 125 28.50 9.35 19.76
N HIS A 126 28.50 10.46 19.01
CA HIS A 126 28.30 11.79 19.59
C HIS A 126 26.94 11.90 20.29
N TRP A 127 26.84 12.72 21.34
CA TRP A 127 25.63 12.84 22.16
C TRP A 127 24.39 13.27 21.35
N SER A 128 24.56 14.14 20.34
CA SER A 128 23.47 14.51 19.42
C SER A 128 22.94 13.31 18.63
N HIS A 129 23.82 12.42 18.16
CA HIS A 129 23.42 11.23 17.43
C HIS A 129 22.79 10.17 18.34
N LYS A 130 23.20 10.09 19.60
CA LYS A 130 22.52 9.27 20.62
C LYS A 130 21.07 9.73 20.82
N ILE A 131 20.85 11.03 20.97
CA ILE A 131 19.49 11.60 21.05
C ILE A 131 18.72 11.28 19.77
N GLY A 132 19.31 11.55 18.60
CA GLY A 132 18.68 11.23 17.32
C GLY A 132 18.30 9.75 17.18
N THR A 133 19.15 8.84 17.64
CA THR A 133 18.90 7.39 17.63
C THR A 133 17.69 7.03 18.47
N PHE A 134 17.57 7.57 19.70
CA PHE A 134 16.40 7.36 20.54
C PHE A 134 15.12 7.96 19.94
N LEU A 135 15.21 9.13 19.30
CA LEU A 135 14.07 9.75 18.62
C LEU A 135 13.59 8.88 17.46
N VAL A 136 14.49 8.40 16.60
CA VAL A 136 14.15 7.50 15.48
C VAL A 136 13.52 6.21 16.00
N LEU A 137 14.11 5.61 17.02
CA LEU A 137 13.61 4.37 17.62
C LEU A 137 12.22 4.57 18.23
N GLY A 138 12.05 5.60 19.05
CA GLY A 138 10.79 5.94 19.69
C GLY A 138 9.68 6.26 18.69
N PHE A 139 10.00 7.04 17.66
CA PHE A 139 9.07 7.34 16.56
C PHE A 139 8.65 6.06 15.81
N SER A 140 9.61 5.20 15.46
CA SER A 140 9.32 3.99 14.69
C SER A 140 8.47 3.00 15.49
N ILE A 141 8.80 2.76 16.77
CA ILE A 141 8.02 1.89 17.65
C ILE A 141 6.61 2.45 17.86
N SER A 142 6.49 3.75 18.17
CA SER A 142 5.20 4.38 18.41
C SER A 142 4.31 4.36 17.15
N SER A 143 4.91 4.55 15.97
CA SER A 143 4.19 4.53 14.70
C SER A 143 3.73 3.12 14.31
N LEU A 144 4.57 2.10 14.52
CA LEU A 144 4.19 0.69 14.33
C LEU A 144 3.09 0.27 15.30
N PHE A 145 3.16 0.71 16.55
CA PHE A 145 2.11 0.49 17.54
C PHE A 145 0.80 1.18 17.13
N ALA A 146 0.85 2.45 16.73
CA ALA A 146 -0.31 3.18 16.24
C ALA A 146 -0.94 2.50 15.01
N LEU A 147 -0.13 2.05 14.05
CA LEU A 147 -0.58 1.28 12.89
C LEU A 147 -1.33 0.01 13.31
N SER A 148 -0.80 -0.74 14.28
CA SER A 148 -1.41 -1.98 14.74
C SER A 148 -2.79 -1.80 15.40
N ILE A 149 -3.05 -0.62 15.97
CA ILE A 149 -4.32 -0.30 16.65
C ILE A 149 -5.31 0.36 15.69
N LEU A 150 -4.86 1.39 14.97
CA LEU A 150 -5.71 2.23 14.14
C LEU A 150 -6.05 1.56 12.80
N TRP A 151 -5.20 0.64 12.32
CA TRP A 151 -5.32 0.05 10.98
C TRP A 151 -5.26 -1.48 11.05
N ARG A 152 -6.34 -2.09 11.54
CA ARG A 152 -6.41 -3.53 11.83
C ARG A 152 -6.10 -4.43 10.63
N ASP A 153 -6.39 -3.99 9.42
CA ASP A 153 -6.12 -4.74 8.18
C ASP A 153 -4.70 -4.54 7.64
N HIS A 154 -3.89 -3.65 8.21
CA HIS A 154 -2.55 -3.34 7.73
C HIS A 154 -1.62 -4.57 7.71
N GLY A 155 -1.71 -5.42 8.74
CA GLY A 155 -0.93 -6.67 8.79
C GLY A 155 -1.26 -7.62 7.64
N LYS A 156 -2.51 -7.59 7.12
CA LYS A 156 -2.90 -8.38 5.94
C LYS A 156 -2.28 -7.79 4.67
N THR A 157 -2.27 -6.46 4.52
CA THR A 157 -1.63 -5.78 3.36
C THR A 157 -0.13 -6.13 3.28
N VAL A 158 0.58 -6.07 4.41
CA VAL A 158 2.00 -6.46 4.49
C VAL A 158 2.19 -7.95 4.17
N ARG A 159 1.27 -8.83 4.61
CA ARG A 159 1.32 -10.25 4.24
C ARG A 159 1.12 -10.46 2.74
N LEU A 160 0.23 -9.69 2.11
CA LEU A 160 0.01 -9.74 0.66
C LEU A 160 1.24 -9.21 -0.09
N SER A 161 1.86 -8.12 0.36
CA SER A 161 3.07 -7.59 -0.28
C SER A 161 4.21 -8.62 -0.28
N PHE A 162 4.41 -9.35 0.84
CA PHE A 162 5.41 -10.42 0.91
C PHE A 162 5.21 -11.53 -0.12
N GLN A 163 3.97 -11.81 -0.56
CA GLN A 163 3.73 -12.80 -1.63
C GLN A 163 4.30 -12.36 -2.98
N VAL A 164 4.74 -11.10 -3.12
CA VAL A 164 5.32 -10.57 -4.36
C VAL A 164 6.76 -10.10 -4.13
N THR A 165 7.03 -9.44 -3.00
CA THR A 165 8.30 -8.78 -2.73
C THR A 165 9.35 -9.70 -2.09
N ALA A 166 8.95 -10.82 -1.46
CA ALA A 166 9.86 -11.67 -0.69
C ALA A 166 11.09 -12.17 -1.49
N PRO A 167 10.98 -12.61 -2.76
CA PRO A 167 12.14 -12.97 -3.57
C PRO A 167 13.20 -11.86 -3.69
N TYR A 168 12.76 -10.59 -3.78
CA TYR A 168 13.65 -9.45 -3.93
C TYR A 168 14.22 -8.97 -2.59
N LEU A 169 13.41 -9.05 -1.52
CA LEU A 169 13.86 -8.79 -0.15
C LEU A 169 14.94 -9.80 0.27
N HIS A 170 14.83 -11.06 -0.16
CA HIS A 170 15.85 -12.08 0.04
C HIS A 170 17.20 -11.69 -0.59
N ILE A 171 17.21 -11.27 -1.86
CA ILE A 171 18.42 -10.79 -2.52
C ILE A 171 19.04 -9.62 -1.76
N GLY A 172 18.21 -8.67 -1.34
CA GLY A 172 18.64 -7.54 -0.51
C GLY A 172 19.27 -7.98 0.81
N ALA A 173 18.67 -8.95 1.50
CA ALA A 173 19.18 -9.51 2.74
C ALA A 173 20.54 -10.22 2.54
N ILE A 174 20.69 -11.02 1.49
CA ILE A 174 21.97 -11.67 1.15
C ILE A 174 23.04 -10.64 0.81
N ALA A 175 22.71 -9.60 0.03
CA ALA A 175 23.65 -8.52 -0.29
C ALA A 175 24.16 -7.82 0.99
N ILE A 176 23.26 -7.58 1.97
CA ILE A 176 23.66 -7.05 3.29
C ILE A 176 24.61 -8.02 4.00
N MET A 177 24.35 -9.33 3.98
CA MET A 177 25.24 -10.32 4.60
C MET A 177 26.63 -10.33 3.96
N VAL A 178 26.73 -10.16 2.64
CA VAL A 178 28.02 -10.02 1.94
C VAL A 178 28.76 -8.76 2.41
N LEU A 179 28.08 -7.62 2.53
CA LEU A 179 28.68 -6.38 3.04
C LEU A 179 29.14 -6.50 4.50
N LEU A 180 28.38 -7.22 5.32
CA LEU A 180 28.73 -7.49 6.72
C LEU A 180 29.87 -8.50 6.87
N ALA A 181 30.18 -9.29 5.84
CA ALA A 181 31.24 -10.30 5.91
C ALA A 181 32.61 -9.69 6.26
N TRP A 182 32.93 -8.52 5.68
CA TRP A 182 34.23 -7.86 5.89
C TRP A 182 34.47 -7.45 7.36
N PRO A 183 33.58 -6.66 8.00
CA PRO A 183 33.74 -6.32 9.40
C PRO A 183 33.68 -7.57 10.29
N VAL A 184 32.84 -8.58 9.99
CA VAL A 184 32.77 -9.82 10.76
C VAL A 184 34.10 -10.60 10.70
N ALA A 185 34.66 -10.81 9.50
CA ALA A 185 35.94 -11.49 9.30
C ALA A 185 37.07 -10.78 10.05
N LEU A 186 37.17 -9.46 9.90
CA LEU A 186 38.18 -8.63 10.55
C LEU A 186 38.14 -8.71 12.09
N HIS A 187 36.94 -8.71 12.68
CA HIS A 187 36.78 -8.82 14.14
C HIS A 187 37.05 -10.24 14.64
N ALA A 188 36.63 -11.25 13.89
CA ALA A 188 36.92 -12.64 14.24
C ALA A 188 38.43 -12.93 14.21
N LEU A 189 39.14 -12.45 13.18
CA LEU A 189 40.59 -12.63 13.06
C LEU A 189 41.37 -11.89 14.15
N ARG A 190 40.87 -10.74 14.64
CA ARG A 190 41.49 -9.96 15.73
C ARG A 190 41.11 -10.44 17.14
N ALA A 191 40.17 -11.38 17.27
CA ALA A 191 39.73 -11.87 18.56
C ALA A 191 40.73 -12.88 19.13
N ASP A 192 41.27 -12.60 20.32
CA ASP A 192 42.27 -13.44 20.99
C ASP A 192 41.71 -14.78 21.49
N LYS A 193 40.41 -14.84 21.79
CA LYS A 193 39.75 -16.03 22.38
C LYS A 193 38.87 -16.72 21.34
N LYS A 194 39.02 -18.05 21.24
CA LYS A 194 38.14 -18.90 20.41
C LYS A 194 36.65 -18.72 20.71
N VAL A 195 36.31 -18.55 21.99
CA VAL A 195 34.92 -18.28 22.42
C VAL A 195 34.39 -16.99 21.78
N THR A 196 35.20 -15.93 21.74
CA THR A 196 34.81 -14.65 21.11
C THR A 196 34.65 -14.79 19.60
N GLN A 197 35.52 -15.58 18.93
CA GLN A 197 35.37 -15.90 17.51
C GLN A 197 34.04 -16.60 17.22
N VAL A 198 33.66 -17.58 18.05
CA VAL A 198 32.39 -18.29 17.93
C VAL A 198 31.19 -17.37 18.17
N ILE A 199 31.26 -16.46 19.14
CA ILE A 199 30.20 -15.48 19.42
C ILE A 199 29.99 -14.50 18.25
N ILE A 200 31.05 -14.18 17.49
CA ILE A 200 30.98 -13.28 16.33
C ILE A 200 30.51 -14.03 15.08
N ILE A 201 31.18 -15.14 14.73
CA ILE A 201 30.93 -15.88 13.48
C ILE A 201 29.64 -16.70 13.56
N GLY A 202 29.32 -17.28 14.73
CA GLY A 202 28.19 -18.19 14.92
C GLY A 202 26.85 -17.58 14.50
N PRO A 203 26.43 -16.42 15.05
CA PRO A 203 25.20 -15.74 14.65
C PRO A 203 25.18 -15.34 13.18
N TYR A 204 26.31 -14.87 12.63
CA TYR A 204 26.43 -14.52 11.22
C TYR A 204 26.16 -15.74 10.32
N LEU A 205 26.80 -16.88 10.59
CA LEU A 205 26.59 -18.11 9.83
C LEU A 205 25.18 -18.67 10.01
N ALA A 206 24.61 -18.58 11.20
CA ALA A 206 23.23 -19.02 11.46
C ALA A 206 22.21 -18.21 10.63
N ILE A 207 22.35 -16.87 10.61
CA ILE A 207 21.51 -15.99 9.79
C ILE A 207 21.73 -16.27 8.30
N LEU A 208 22.98 -16.42 7.87
CA LEU A 208 23.30 -16.71 6.47
C LEU A 208 22.70 -18.04 6.01
N LEU A 209 22.84 -19.10 6.81
CA LEU A 209 22.25 -20.40 6.53
C LEU A 209 20.73 -20.32 6.45
N PHE A 210 20.10 -19.62 7.39
CA PHE A 210 18.65 -19.39 7.34
C PHE A 210 18.24 -18.67 6.05
N LEU A 211 18.97 -17.63 5.64
CA LEU A 211 18.69 -16.90 4.40
C LEU A 211 18.95 -17.75 3.14
N PHE A 212 19.92 -18.67 3.12
CA PHE A 212 20.09 -19.61 2.01
C PHE A 212 18.95 -20.63 1.92
N LEU A 213 18.32 -20.98 3.04
CA LEU A 213 17.22 -21.95 3.08
C LEU A 213 15.83 -21.31 2.92
N ILE A 214 15.66 -20.01 3.21
CA ILE A 214 14.36 -19.35 3.17
C ILE A 214 13.63 -19.45 1.81
N PRO A 215 14.30 -19.46 0.64
CA PRO A 215 13.60 -19.58 -0.64
C PRO A 215 12.81 -20.88 -0.82
N LEU A 216 13.20 -21.95 -0.11
CA LEU A 216 12.43 -23.21 -0.09
C LEU A 216 11.01 -23.05 0.48
N GLY A 217 10.81 -22.07 1.37
CA GLY A 217 9.53 -21.80 2.02
C GLY A 217 8.78 -20.59 1.44
N MET A 218 9.34 -19.92 0.43
CA MET A 218 8.69 -18.76 -0.17
C MET A 218 7.61 -19.20 -1.16
N TYR A 219 6.39 -18.67 -0.97
CA TYR A 219 5.28 -18.85 -1.91
C TYR A 219 4.90 -17.50 -2.51
N SER A 220 4.83 -17.46 -3.84
CA SER A 220 4.34 -16.31 -4.59
C SER A 220 3.37 -16.77 -5.69
N PRO A 221 2.15 -16.22 -5.75
CA PRO A 221 1.25 -16.45 -6.89
C PRO A 221 1.84 -15.98 -8.22
N CYS A 222 2.85 -15.10 -8.22
CA CYS A 222 3.49 -14.58 -9.42
C CYS A 222 4.71 -15.42 -9.87
N ILE A 223 5.08 -16.48 -9.16
CA ILE A 223 6.04 -17.48 -9.67
C ILE A 223 5.25 -18.55 -10.41
N ARG A 224 5.14 -18.43 -11.74
CA ARG A 224 4.27 -19.28 -12.58
C ARG A 224 4.86 -19.54 -13.96
N GLU A 225 4.50 -20.68 -14.54
CA GLU A 225 4.89 -21.03 -15.90
C GLU A 225 4.30 -20.08 -16.93
N MET A 226 5.06 -19.79 -17.98
CA MET A 226 4.62 -18.94 -19.09
C MET A 226 3.36 -19.50 -19.74
N GLY A 227 2.40 -18.63 -20.07
CA GLY A 227 1.14 -19.02 -20.69
C GLY A 227 0.11 -19.66 -19.74
N THR A 228 0.45 -19.88 -18.46
CA THR A 228 -0.54 -20.36 -17.47
C THR A 228 -1.30 -19.23 -16.76
N LEU A 229 -0.93 -17.98 -17.02
CA LEU A 229 -1.58 -16.82 -16.44
C LEU A 229 -3.01 -16.70 -16.98
N GLY A 230 -3.97 -16.50 -16.07
CA GLY A 230 -5.36 -16.26 -16.45
C GLY A 230 -5.54 -14.92 -17.19
N PRO A 231 -6.77 -14.65 -17.67
CA PRO A 231 -7.07 -13.38 -18.30
C PRO A 231 -6.79 -12.22 -17.35
N LYS A 232 -6.47 -11.06 -17.93
CA LYS A 232 -6.28 -9.81 -17.18
C LYS A 232 -7.56 -9.49 -16.39
N PRO A 233 -7.48 -9.20 -15.07
CA PRO A 233 -8.66 -8.87 -14.28
C PRO A 233 -9.37 -7.62 -14.82
N ALA A 234 -10.68 -7.73 -14.99
CA ALA A 234 -11.51 -6.60 -15.41
C ALA A 234 -11.44 -5.43 -14.42
N LEU A 235 -11.53 -4.20 -14.92
CA LEU A 235 -11.42 -2.99 -14.11
C LEU A 235 -12.80 -2.36 -13.88
N ILE A 236 -13.21 -2.24 -12.63
CA ILE A 236 -14.41 -1.52 -12.22
C ILE A 236 -13.97 -0.18 -11.61
N GLY A 237 -14.47 0.94 -12.14
CA GLY A 237 -14.11 2.26 -11.62
C GLY A 237 -14.82 2.55 -10.29
N HIS A 238 -14.06 2.65 -9.20
CA HIS A 238 -14.56 3.00 -7.86
C HIS A 238 -15.05 4.45 -7.85
N ARG A 239 -16.36 4.67 -7.70
CA ARG A 239 -16.99 6.01 -7.81
C ARG A 239 -16.65 6.71 -9.13
N GLY A 240 -16.46 5.92 -10.20
CA GLY A 240 -15.86 6.33 -11.46
C GLY A 240 -14.32 6.26 -11.44
N ALA A 241 -13.64 7.34 -11.79
CA ALA A 241 -12.19 7.47 -11.83
C ALA A 241 -11.72 8.65 -10.95
N PRO A 242 -11.76 8.52 -9.62
CA PRO A 242 -11.54 9.63 -8.69
C PRO A 242 -10.10 10.15 -8.65
N MET A 243 -9.15 9.45 -9.28
CA MET A 243 -7.81 10.00 -9.54
C MET A 243 -7.75 10.94 -10.76
N LEU A 244 -8.80 10.99 -11.58
CA LEU A 244 -8.88 11.79 -12.81
C LEU A 244 -10.01 12.82 -12.79
N ALA A 245 -11.04 12.62 -11.99
CA ALA A 245 -12.23 13.45 -11.96
C ALA A 245 -12.89 13.41 -10.57
N PRO A 246 -13.79 14.34 -10.23
CA PRO A 246 -14.48 14.34 -8.94
C PRO A 246 -15.34 13.09 -8.76
N GLU A 247 -15.17 12.35 -7.67
CA GLU A 247 -15.89 11.08 -7.42
C GLU A 247 -17.42 11.19 -7.52
N ASN A 248 -18.10 10.11 -7.93
CA ASN A 248 -19.56 10.02 -8.06
C ASN A 248 -20.20 11.10 -8.97
N THR A 249 -19.45 11.62 -9.94
CA THR A 249 -19.94 12.55 -10.97
C THR A 249 -19.95 11.93 -12.36
N GLU A 250 -20.74 12.49 -13.28
CA GLU A 250 -20.80 12.04 -14.68
C GLU A 250 -19.41 12.00 -15.33
N MET A 251 -18.60 13.05 -15.13
CA MET A 251 -17.23 13.10 -15.62
C MET A 251 -16.38 11.93 -15.11
N SER A 252 -16.53 11.56 -13.83
CA SER A 252 -15.80 10.43 -13.24
C SER A 252 -16.11 9.11 -13.94
N PHE A 253 -17.39 8.87 -14.24
CA PHE A 253 -17.81 7.66 -14.94
C PHE A 253 -17.37 7.65 -16.41
N LEU A 254 -17.45 8.80 -17.09
CA LEU A 254 -16.94 8.96 -18.45
C LEU A 254 -15.44 8.69 -18.51
N LYS A 255 -14.66 9.20 -17.54
CA LYS A 255 -13.22 8.90 -17.45
C LYS A 255 -12.95 7.40 -17.27
N THR A 256 -13.75 6.69 -16.49
CA THR A 256 -13.63 5.21 -16.43
C THR A 256 -13.87 4.56 -17.78
N ILE A 257 -14.90 5.00 -18.52
CA ILE A 257 -15.22 4.47 -19.85
C ILE A 257 -14.11 4.79 -20.86
N GLU A 258 -13.62 6.03 -20.89
CA GLU A 258 -12.51 6.49 -21.73
C GLU A 258 -11.25 5.64 -21.51
N HIS A 259 -10.96 5.32 -20.24
CA HIS A 259 -9.85 4.45 -19.87
C HIS A 259 -10.19 2.95 -19.95
N GLY A 260 -11.29 2.58 -20.60
CA GLY A 260 -11.61 1.19 -20.92
C GLY A 260 -12.04 0.34 -19.72
N GLY A 261 -12.53 0.95 -18.65
CA GLY A 261 -13.12 0.21 -17.53
C GLY A 261 -14.31 -0.65 -17.98
N ASP A 262 -14.43 -1.84 -17.42
CA ASP A 262 -15.45 -2.85 -17.72
C ASP A 262 -16.74 -2.63 -16.91
N GLY A 263 -16.63 -1.92 -15.80
CA GLY A 263 -17.77 -1.57 -14.96
C GLY A 263 -17.58 -0.26 -14.20
N LEU A 264 -18.67 0.19 -13.60
CA LEU A 264 -18.76 1.40 -12.81
C LEU A 264 -19.30 1.05 -11.42
N GLU A 265 -18.62 1.53 -10.40
CA GLU A 265 -19.04 1.43 -9.01
C GLU A 265 -19.50 2.81 -8.51
N THR A 266 -20.51 2.86 -7.65
CA THR A 266 -21.01 4.11 -7.06
C THR A 266 -21.72 3.86 -5.73
N ASP A 267 -21.90 4.93 -4.95
CA ASP A 267 -22.66 4.90 -3.72
C ASP A 267 -24.02 5.59 -3.89
N VAL A 268 -25.11 4.97 -3.41
CA VAL A 268 -26.48 5.49 -3.62
C VAL A 268 -27.16 5.78 -2.29
N THR A 269 -27.75 6.97 -2.23
CA THR A 269 -28.68 7.39 -1.18
C THR A 269 -29.94 8.00 -1.80
N ILE A 270 -30.88 8.50 -0.99
CA ILE A 270 -32.13 9.10 -1.47
C ILE A 270 -32.32 10.49 -0.86
N SER A 271 -32.81 11.42 -1.66
CA SER A 271 -33.15 12.78 -1.21
C SER A 271 -34.43 12.79 -0.37
N TYR A 272 -34.68 13.93 0.28
CA TYR A 272 -35.82 14.13 1.17
C TYR A 272 -37.17 13.92 0.47
N ASP A 273 -37.23 14.31 -0.81
CA ASP A 273 -38.37 14.17 -1.72
C ASP A 273 -38.38 12.86 -2.51
N GLY A 274 -37.41 11.96 -2.29
CA GLY A 274 -37.46 10.58 -2.74
C GLY A 274 -36.76 10.30 -4.07
N VAL A 275 -35.81 11.14 -4.49
CA VAL A 275 -34.99 10.96 -5.69
C VAL A 275 -33.69 10.23 -5.32
N PRO A 276 -33.40 9.03 -5.88
CA PRO A 276 -32.13 8.37 -5.66
C PRO A 276 -30.97 9.09 -6.37
N PHE A 277 -29.91 9.39 -5.61
CA PHE A 277 -28.74 10.13 -6.08
C PHE A 277 -27.43 9.55 -5.54
N LEU A 278 -26.31 9.98 -6.13
CA LEU A 278 -25.01 9.42 -5.83
C LEU A 278 -24.27 10.24 -4.77
N MET A 279 -23.91 9.60 -3.67
CA MET A 279 -23.14 10.21 -2.59
C MET A 279 -22.58 9.12 -1.66
N HIS A 280 -21.27 9.18 -1.41
CA HIS A 280 -20.61 8.25 -0.49
C HIS A 280 -20.83 8.65 0.98
N ASP A 281 -20.65 9.94 1.27
CA ASP A 281 -20.61 10.44 2.64
C ASP A 281 -22.03 10.64 3.19
N ASP A 282 -22.17 10.59 4.51
CA ASP A 282 -23.43 10.97 5.16
C ASP A 282 -23.76 12.46 4.97
N THR A 283 -22.74 13.32 4.85
CA THR A 283 -22.92 14.78 4.67
C THR A 283 -22.34 15.28 3.34
N LEU A 284 -22.71 16.50 2.94
CA LEU A 284 -22.29 17.10 1.67
C LEU A 284 -20.95 17.86 1.78
N ARG A 285 -20.31 17.84 2.95
CA ARG A 285 -19.18 18.72 3.28
C ARG A 285 -17.93 18.49 2.44
N ARG A 286 -17.59 17.22 2.19
CA ARG A 286 -16.31 16.83 1.60
C ARG A 286 -16.25 17.09 0.10
N THR A 287 -17.34 16.76 -0.60
CA THR A 287 -17.38 16.64 -2.06
C THR A 287 -18.28 17.68 -2.72
N THR A 288 -18.72 18.71 -1.99
CA THR A 288 -19.53 19.79 -2.55
C THR A 288 -19.17 21.16 -1.99
N ASN A 289 -19.78 22.22 -2.52
CA ASN A 289 -19.69 23.58 -1.97
C ASN A 289 -20.81 23.91 -0.96
N ILE A 290 -21.31 22.93 -0.20
CA ILE A 290 -22.37 23.12 0.81
C ILE A 290 -22.09 24.26 1.80
N GLN A 291 -20.83 24.49 2.15
CA GLN A 291 -20.42 25.57 3.06
C GLN A 291 -20.70 26.97 2.50
N GLU A 292 -20.71 27.11 1.17
CA GLU A 292 -21.00 28.37 0.50
C GLU A 292 -22.51 28.57 0.30
N VAL A 293 -23.23 27.49 -0.06
CA VAL A 293 -24.65 27.57 -0.45
C VAL A 293 -25.59 27.45 0.75
N TYR A 294 -25.27 26.60 1.73
CA TYR A 294 -26.07 26.34 2.92
C TYR A 294 -25.18 26.26 4.18
N PRO A 295 -24.57 27.39 4.63
CA PRO A 295 -23.57 27.40 5.71
C PRO A 295 -24.10 26.85 7.04
N ASN A 296 -25.39 27.01 7.33
CA ASN A 296 -26.03 26.55 8.56
C ASN A 296 -26.36 25.05 8.56
N ASP A 297 -26.31 24.37 7.41
CA ASP A 297 -26.72 22.97 7.24
C ASP A 297 -25.55 22.05 6.86
N THR A 298 -24.30 22.48 7.08
CA THR A 298 -23.10 21.74 6.62
C THR A 298 -22.92 20.36 7.26
N GLY A 299 -23.43 20.17 8.49
CA GLY A 299 -23.44 18.88 9.18
C GLY A 299 -24.72 18.07 8.99
N LYS A 300 -25.67 18.57 8.19
CA LYS A 300 -26.93 17.88 7.92
C LYS A 300 -26.67 16.71 6.96
N ALA A 301 -27.31 15.57 7.23
CA ALA A 301 -27.18 14.42 6.36
C ALA A 301 -27.69 14.75 4.95
N ALA A 302 -26.97 14.32 3.92
CA ALA A 302 -27.24 14.58 2.50
C ALA A 302 -28.66 14.16 2.09
N SER A 303 -29.16 13.08 2.70
CA SER A 303 -30.53 12.59 2.47
C SER A 303 -31.62 13.54 2.95
N PHE A 304 -31.36 14.46 3.88
CA PHE A 304 -32.37 15.42 4.35
C PHE A 304 -32.48 16.71 3.50
N PHE A 305 -31.84 16.75 2.34
CA PHE A 305 -32.02 17.81 1.35
C PHE A 305 -32.97 17.36 0.25
N SER A 306 -33.82 18.26 -0.23
CA SER A 306 -34.62 18.01 -1.45
C SER A 306 -33.72 17.94 -2.68
N TRP A 307 -34.19 17.32 -3.74
CA TRP A 307 -33.44 17.23 -4.98
C TRP A 307 -33.12 18.61 -5.56
N ASP A 308 -34.08 19.53 -5.55
CA ASP A 308 -33.87 20.92 -5.98
C ASP A 308 -32.78 21.65 -5.19
N ALA A 309 -32.59 21.33 -3.91
CA ALA A 309 -31.52 21.89 -3.09
C ALA A 309 -30.17 21.26 -3.45
N LEU A 310 -30.14 19.93 -3.65
CA LEU A 310 -28.94 19.21 -4.06
C LEU A 310 -28.43 19.66 -5.44
N GLN A 311 -29.32 19.94 -6.38
CA GLN A 311 -28.97 20.40 -7.73
C GLN A 311 -28.28 21.78 -7.75
N LYS A 312 -28.45 22.60 -6.71
CA LYS A 312 -27.77 23.90 -6.59
C LYS A 312 -26.30 23.77 -6.19
N LEU A 313 -25.89 22.59 -5.71
CA LEU A 313 -24.54 22.35 -5.25
C LEU A 313 -23.62 21.97 -6.40
N ASN A 314 -22.39 22.47 -6.31
CA ASN A 314 -21.31 22.07 -7.17
C ASN A 314 -20.56 20.88 -6.54
N ALA A 315 -20.44 19.78 -7.28
CA ALA A 315 -19.81 18.54 -6.82
C ALA A 315 -18.36 18.36 -7.34
N GLY A 316 -17.76 19.41 -7.89
CA GLY A 316 -16.52 19.28 -8.66
C GLY A 316 -15.38 20.24 -8.29
N LYS A 317 -15.67 21.48 -7.88
CA LYS A 317 -14.66 22.48 -7.50
C LYS A 317 -13.72 22.01 -6.39
N TRP A 318 -14.24 21.21 -5.44
CA TRP A 318 -13.45 20.66 -4.33
C TRP A 318 -12.27 19.81 -4.82
N PHE A 319 -12.43 19.13 -5.95
CA PHE A 319 -11.45 18.20 -6.49
C PHE A 319 -10.15 18.92 -6.89
N LEU A 320 -10.27 20.04 -7.62
CA LEU A 320 -9.13 20.85 -8.03
C LEU A 320 -8.49 21.60 -6.85
N LYS A 321 -9.30 21.99 -5.86
CA LYS A 321 -8.83 22.66 -4.65
C LYS A 321 -8.00 21.73 -3.78
N ASN A 322 -8.49 20.52 -3.55
CA ASN A 322 -7.90 19.60 -2.59
C ASN A 322 -6.85 18.68 -3.22
N LYS A 323 -7.01 18.27 -4.49
CA LYS A 323 -6.15 17.26 -5.15
C LYS A 323 -6.03 15.99 -4.30
N PRO A 324 -7.11 15.20 -4.16
CA PRO A 324 -7.23 14.19 -3.11
C PRO A 324 -6.23 13.03 -3.13
N PHE A 325 -5.47 12.83 -4.21
CA PHE A 325 -4.58 11.69 -4.37
C PHE A 325 -3.13 12.15 -4.57
N VAL A 326 -2.20 11.42 -3.95
CA VAL A 326 -0.76 11.60 -4.16
C VAL A 326 -0.40 11.22 -5.60
N GLY A 327 0.39 12.05 -6.28
CA GLY A 327 0.85 11.78 -7.65
C GLY A 327 -0.22 11.98 -8.73
N MET A 328 -1.32 12.67 -8.40
CA MET A 328 -2.33 13.05 -9.38
C MET A 328 -1.71 13.94 -10.47
N GLY A 329 -1.85 13.53 -11.72
CA GLY A 329 -1.38 14.30 -12.87
C GLY A 329 -2.09 15.65 -13.00
N SER A 330 -1.46 16.61 -13.69
CA SER A 330 -2.12 17.86 -14.03
C SER A 330 -3.22 17.60 -15.06
N LEU A 331 -4.46 17.97 -14.74
CA LEU A 331 -5.56 17.93 -15.70
C LEU A 331 -5.36 18.95 -16.83
N SER A 332 -5.84 18.61 -18.03
CA SER A 332 -5.92 19.57 -19.14
C SER A 332 -6.84 20.74 -18.79
N LYS A 333 -6.69 21.89 -19.46
CA LYS A 333 -7.59 23.04 -19.21
C LYS A 333 -9.07 22.69 -19.46
N ALA A 334 -9.33 21.84 -20.47
CA ALA A 334 -10.67 21.36 -20.76
C ALA A 334 -11.23 20.49 -19.63
N ASP A 335 -10.44 19.51 -19.17
CA ASP A 335 -10.83 18.66 -18.05
C ASP A 335 -10.98 19.45 -16.74
N GLN A 336 -10.15 20.48 -16.51
CA GLN A 336 -10.31 21.37 -15.35
C GLN A 336 -11.66 22.11 -15.40
N ASN A 337 -12.02 22.67 -16.56
CA ASN A 337 -13.29 23.35 -16.74
C ASN A 337 -14.48 22.41 -16.56
N GLN A 338 -14.40 21.18 -17.10
CA GLN A 338 -15.43 20.17 -16.94
C GLN A 338 -15.55 19.73 -15.47
N ALA A 339 -14.42 19.49 -14.79
CA ALA A 339 -14.40 19.12 -13.38
C ALA A 339 -15.01 20.22 -12.51
N MET A 340 -14.73 21.50 -12.79
CA MET A 340 -15.33 22.61 -12.05
C MET A 340 -16.84 22.75 -12.26
N ASN A 341 -17.42 22.14 -13.29
CA ASN A 341 -18.82 22.27 -13.64
C ASN A 341 -19.64 20.98 -13.39
N GLN A 342 -19.18 20.12 -12.47
CA GLN A 342 -19.94 18.93 -12.08
C GLN A 342 -21.02 19.24 -11.04
N SER A 343 -22.16 18.57 -11.16
CA SER A 343 -23.25 18.54 -10.18
C SER A 343 -23.34 17.18 -9.49
N ILE A 344 -24.13 17.11 -8.40
CA ILE A 344 -24.53 15.81 -7.84
C ILE A 344 -25.30 15.04 -8.92
N TYR A 345 -24.98 13.74 -9.07
CA TYR A 345 -25.51 12.92 -10.15
C TYR A 345 -26.67 12.03 -9.66
N THR A 346 -27.64 11.78 -10.53
CA THR A 346 -28.78 10.89 -10.19
C THR A 346 -28.42 9.44 -10.46
N LEU A 347 -29.07 8.52 -9.75
CA LEU A 347 -28.98 7.10 -10.07
C LEU A 347 -29.47 6.81 -11.50
N SER A 348 -30.56 7.45 -11.92
CA SER A 348 -31.15 7.26 -13.25
C SER A 348 -30.16 7.65 -14.37
N GLY A 349 -29.47 8.80 -14.22
CA GLY A 349 -28.42 9.23 -15.14
C GLY A 349 -27.26 8.23 -15.23
N PHE A 350 -26.76 7.78 -14.07
CA PHE A 350 -25.70 6.78 -13.99
C PHE A 350 -26.05 5.46 -14.68
N LEU A 351 -27.25 4.93 -14.43
CA LEU A 351 -27.68 3.67 -15.04
C LEU A 351 -27.83 3.79 -16.56
N ARG A 352 -28.36 4.92 -17.06
CA ARG A 352 -28.45 5.19 -18.51
C ARG A 352 -27.06 5.31 -19.15
N LEU A 353 -26.14 6.00 -18.48
CA LEU A 353 -24.76 6.11 -18.94
C LEU A 353 -24.09 4.73 -19.03
N ALA A 354 -24.25 3.90 -18.00
CA ALA A 354 -23.72 2.54 -18.01
C ALA A 354 -24.34 1.66 -19.10
N ASP A 355 -25.67 1.72 -19.28
CA ASP A 355 -26.38 0.91 -20.28
C ASP A 355 -25.96 1.27 -21.71
N SER A 356 -25.88 2.57 -22.01
CA SER A 356 -25.47 3.08 -23.33
C SER A 356 -24.05 2.68 -23.74
N HIS A 357 -23.18 2.40 -22.76
CA HIS A 357 -21.81 1.92 -22.98
C HIS A 357 -21.63 0.43 -22.65
N ASN A 358 -22.72 -0.28 -22.36
CA ASN A 358 -22.74 -1.70 -22.01
C ASN A 358 -21.76 -2.05 -20.87
N LYS A 359 -21.80 -1.27 -19.78
CA LYS A 359 -20.93 -1.42 -18.61
C LYS A 359 -21.65 -2.09 -17.45
N LEU A 360 -20.92 -2.93 -16.71
CA LEU A 360 -21.41 -3.46 -15.44
C LEU A 360 -21.61 -2.32 -14.44
N VAL A 361 -22.64 -2.41 -13.61
CA VAL A 361 -22.86 -1.49 -12.49
C VAL A 361 -22.87 -2.25 -11.19
N ILE A 362 -22.18 -1.70 -10.20
CA ILE A 362 -22.18 -2.19 -8.82
C ILE A 362 -22.36 -0.98 -7.92
N PHE A 363 -23.09 -1.13 -6.83
CA PHE A 363 -23.34 0.02 -5.97
C PHE A 363 -23.62 -0.36 -4.53
N ASP A 364 -23.15 0.49 -3.63
CA ASP A 364 -23.52 0.47 -2.23
C ASP A 364 -24.83 1.23 -2.02
N LEU A 365 -25.63 0.71 -1.09
CA LEU A 365 -26.99 1.13 -0.85
C LEU A 365 -27.14 1.61 0.59
N TYR A 366 -27.21 2.93 0.78
CA TYR A 366 -27.32 3.53 2.11
C TYR A 366 -28.77 3.76 2.52
N ARG A 367 -29.13 3.18 3.66
CA ARG A 367 -30.46 3.36 4.24
C ARG A 367 -30.55 4.77 4.86
N PRO A 368 -31.56 5.58 4.49
CA PRO A 368 -31.72 6.95 5.02
C PRO A 368 -31.96 6.98 6.54
N PRO A 369 -31.59 8.04 7.28
CA PRO A 369 -31.74 8.14 8.74
C PRO A 369 -33.18 7.96 9.25
N GLU A 370 -33.35 7.67 10.54
CA GLU A 370 -34.65 7.27 11.15
C GLU A 370 -35.83 8.18 10.84
N LYS A 371 -35.61 9.49 10.82
CA LYS A 371 -36.66 10.50 10.59
C LYS A 371 -36.94 10.78 9.11
N HIS A 372 -36.27 10.09 8.19
CA HIS A 372 -36.39 10.33 6.76
C HIS A 372 -37.70 9.72 6.20
N PRO A 373 -38.52 10.47 5.45
CA PRO A 373 -39.84 10.01 4.98
C PRO A 373 -39.78 8.74 4.14
N TYR A 374 -38.71 8.56 3.36
CA TYR A 374 -38.50 7.37 2.53
C TYR A 374 -37.67 6.25 3.18
N ARG A 375 -37.33 6.30 4.48
CA ARG A 375 -36.47 5.28 5.13
C ARG A 375 -36.96 3.83 4.95
N ASN A 376 -38.26 3.61 4.82
CA ASN A 376 -38.85 2.28 4.64
C ASN A 376 -39.23 1.99 3.19
N LEU A 377 -39.13 2.98 2.28
CA LEU A 377 -39.47 2.87 0.86
C LEU A 377 -38.26 3.02 -0.07
N TRP A 378 -37.09 3.35 0.46
CA TRP A 378 -35.89 3.67 -0.30
C TRP A 378 -35.48 2.53 -1.27
N LEU A 379 -35.51 1.27 -0.84
CA LEU A 379 -35.23 0.11 -1.72
C LEU A 379 -36.22 0.03 -2.88
N ARG A 380 -37.51 0.28 -2.62
CA ARG A 380 -38.53 0.27 -3.67
C ARG A 380 -38.29 1.41 -4.66
N LYS A 381 -37.91 2.60 -4.18
CA LYS A 381 -37.56 3.74 -5.04
C LYS A 381 -36.34 3.46 -5.91
N VAL A 382 -35.29 2.87 -5.35
CA VAL A 382 -34.11 2.44 -6.11
C VAL A 382 -34.48 1.41 -7.19
N LEU A 383 -35.26 0.39 -6.83
CA LEU A 383 -35.71 -0.63 -7.80
C LEU A 383 -36.59 -0.05 -8.90
N ASP A 384 -37.46 0.90 -8.58
CA ASP A 384 -38.30 1.61 -9.56
C ASP A 384 -37.44 2.37 -10.58
N VAL A 385 -36.40 3.07 -10.13
CA VAL A 385 -35.43 3.74 -11.01
C VAL A 385 -34.70 2.72 -11.91
N ILE A 386 -34.26 1.59 -11.36
CA ILE A 386 -33.54 0.58 -12.13
C ILE A 386 -34.46 -0.09 -13.18
N LEU A 387 -35.64 -0.55 -12.76
CA LEU A 387 -36.51 -1.38 -13.57
C LEU A 387 -37.37 -0.57 -14.55
N ASN A 388 -37.83 0.61 -14.15
CA ASN A 388 -38.83 1.37 -14.89
C ASN A 388 -38.28 2.64 -15.53
N GLU A 389 -37.44 3.41 -14.84
CA GLU A 389 -36.96 4.71 -15.34
C GLU A 389 -35.72 4.64 -16.23
N SER A 390 -34.70 3.90 -15.81
CA SER A 390 -33.42 3.76 -16.54
C SER A 390 -33.48 2.66 -17.60
N LYS A 391 -34.24 1.59 -17.31
CA LYS A 391 -34.40 0.40 -18.17
C LYS A 391 -33.05 -0.23 -18.58
N ILE A 392 -32.05 -0.12 -17.72
CA ILE A 392 -30.75 -0.76 -17.90
C ILE A 392 -30.94 -2.28 -18.10
N LYS A 393 -30.14 -2.87 -18.99
CA LYS A 393 -30.11 -4.33 -19.17
C LYS A 393 -29.83 -5.01 -17.82
N ARG A 394 -30.73 -5.91 -17.41
CA ARG A 394 -30.72 -6.53 -16.07
C ARG A 394 -29.41 -7.25 -15.76
N ASN A 395 -28.82 -7.90 -16.76
CA ASN A 395 -27.55 -8.62 -16.61
C ASN A 395 -26.34 -7.69 -16.36
N LEU A 396 -26.47 -6.37 -16.51
CA LEU A 396 -25.40 -5.43 -16.16
C LEU A 396 -25.38 -5.08 -14.67
N VAL A 397 -26.44 -5.39 -13.91
CA VAL A 397 -26.59 -4.98 -12.51
C VAL A 397 -26.00 -6.02 -11.56
N LEU A 398 -24.93 -5.66 -10.85
CA LEU A 398 -24.31 -6.44 -9.78
C LEU A 398 -24.96 -6.07 -8.44
N TRP A 399 -25.90 -6.90 -7.97
CA TRP A 399 -26.69 -6.60 -6.77
C TRP A 399 -26.02 -7.05 -5.47
N LEU A 400 -25.43 -6.11 -4.74
CA LEU A 400 -24.70 -6.35 -3.49
C LEU A 400 -25.60 -6.53 -2.25
N HIS A 401 -26.74 -5.83 -2.19
CA HIS A 401 -27.48 -5.72 -0.95
C HIS A 401 -28.17 -7.03 -0.52
N ASN A 402 -27.87 -7.50 0.70
CA ASN A 402 -28.27 -8.84 1.16
C ASN A 402 -29.67 -8.89 1.80
N SER A 403 -30.12 -7.83 2.50
CA SER A 403 -31.26 -7.94 3.46
C SER A 403 -32.59 -8.32 2.82
N VAL A 404 -32.78 -7.98 1.54
CA VAL A 404 -34.01 -8.25 0.78
C VAL A 404 -33.72 -9.07 -0.48
N ARG A 405 -32.64 -9.86 -0.48
CA ARG A 405 -32.19 -10.59 -1.69
C ARG A 405 -33.27 -11.45 -2.31
N SER A 406 -34.02 -12.22 -1.52
CA SER A 406 -35.09 -13.10 -2.03
C SER A 406 -36.20 -12.31 -2.73
N PHE A 407 -36.53 -11.13 -2.23
CA PHE A 407 -37.49 -10.22 -2.87
C PHE A 407 -36.93 -9.66 -4.18
N VAL A 408 -35.66 -9.24 -4.20
CA VAL A 408 -35.04 -8.71 -5.43
C VAL A 408 -34.93 -9.80 -6.50
N GLN A 409 -34.62 -11.04 -6.11
CA GLN A 409 -34.60 -12.19 -7.01
C GLN A 409 -35.96 -12.44 -7.68
N SER A 410 -37.06 -12.23 -6.97
CA SER A 410 -38.40 -12.45 -7.54
C SER A 410 -38.81 -11.34 -8.52
N VAL A 411 -38.44 -10.09 -8.26
CA VAL A 411 -38.82 -8.95 -9.11
C VAL A 411 -37.81 -8.64 -10.22
N ALA A 412 -36.54 -9.05 -10.06
CA ALA A 412 -35.44 -8.77 -10.97
C ALA A 412 -34.49 -9.98 -11.11
N PRO A 413 -34.98 -11.14 -11.59
CA PRO A 413 -34.18 -12.37 -11.68
C PRO A 413 -32.96 -12.27 -12.62
N GLY A 414 -32.92 -11.26 -13.49
CA GLY A 414 -31.79 -11.04 -14.39
C GLY A 414 -30.60 -10.30 -13.77
N PHE A 415 -30.69 -9.85 -12.51
CA PHE A 415 -29.55 -9.23 -11.82
C PHE A 415 -28.50 -10.27 -11.46
N GLN A 416 -27.23 -9.87 -11.50
CA GLN A 416 -26.12 -10.69 -11.02
C GLN A 416 -25.99 -10.52 -9.50
N HIS A 417 -26.57 -11.45 -8.75
CA HIS A 417 -26.50 -11.39 -7.29
C HIS A 417 -25.07 -11.59 -6.79
N THR A 418 -24.59 -10.59 -6.04
CA THR A 418 -23.19 -10.48 -5.62
C THR A 418 -23.10 -10.44 -4.09
N MET A 419 -22.24 -11.24 -3.47
CA MET A 419 -22.07 -11.26 -2.01
C MET A 419 -20.86 -10.43 -1.58
N GLY A 420 -21.06 -9.53 -0.61
CA GLY A 420 -20.00 -8.68 -0.05
C GLY A 420 -19.06 -9.35 0.98
N ARG A 421 -19.10 -10.67 1.12
CA ARG A 421 -18.32 -11.44 2.10
C ARG A 421 -18.06 -12.86 1.62
N LYS A 422 -17.02 -13.50 2.14
CA LYS A 422 -16.78 -14.94 1.95
C LYS A 422 -17.91 -15.76 2.55
N ALA A 423 -18.26 -16.87 1.88
CA ALA A 423 -19.22 -17.85 2.38
C ALA A 423 -18.93 -19.22 1.74
N PRO A 424 -19.38 -20.33 2.37
CA PRO A 424 -19.30 -21.66 1.76
C PRO A 424 -19.95 -21.70 0.38
N ILE A 425 -19.43 -22.53 -0.51
CA ILE A 425 -19.90 -22.62 -1.90
C ILE A 425 -21.37 -23.06 -1.92
N GLU A 426 -21.76 -23.99 -1.05
CA GLU A 426 -23.13 -24.49 -0.93
C GLU A 426 -24.12 -23.37 -0.60
N ASP A 427 -23.73 -22.47 0.31
CA ASP A 427 -24.53 -21.30 0.68
C ASP A 427 -24.63 -20.31 -0.47
N LEU A 428 -23.54 -20.07 -1.20
CA LEU A 428 -23.51 -19.18 -2.35
C LEU A 428 -24.43 -19.69 -3.47
N LEU A 429 -24.33 -20.98 -3.80
CA LEU A 429 -25.16 -21.62 -4.82
C LEU A 429 -26.63 -21.62 -4.42
N LYS A 430 -26.94 -21.93 -3.14
CA LYS A 430 -28.32 -21.89 -2.62
C LYS A 430 -28.99 -20.53 -2.79
N HIS A 431 -28.22 -19.44 -2.72
CA HIS A 431 -28.71 -18.08 -2.88
C HIS A 431 -28.49 -17.51 -4.29
N ASN A 432 -28.17 -18.35 -5.28
CA ASN A 432 -27.90 -17.94 -6.68
C ASN A 432 -26.85 -16.83 -6.79
N ILE A 433 -25.78 -16.91 -5.98
CA ILE A 433 -24.68 -15.95 -6.03
C ILE A 433 -23.70 -16.34 -7.11
N VAL A 434 -23.42 -15.40 -8.01
CA VAL A 434 -22.52 -15.61 -9.16
C VAL A 434 -21.21 -14.82 -9.04
N LYS A 435 -21.14 -13.88 -8.09
CA LYS A 435 -19.96 -13.05 -7.85
C LYS A 435 -19.78 -12.75 -6.36
N LEU A 436 -18.53 -12.65 -5.93
CA LEU A 436 -18.13 -12.09 -4.64
C LEU A 436 -17.50 -10.70 -4.85
N ASN A 437 -17.83 -9.75 -3.98
CA ASN A 437 -17.18 -8.44 -3.91
C ASN A 437 -16.50 -8.32 -2.54
N LEU A 438 -15.19 -8.50 -2.49
CA LEU A 438 -14.43 -8.64 -1.24
C LEU A 438 -13.44 -7.49 -1.09
N VAL A 439 -13.13 -7.13 0.15
CA VAL A 439 -12.00 -6.24 0.41
C VAL A 439 -10.70 -6.89 -0.07
N TYR A 440 -9.78 -6.12 -0.63
CA TYR A 440 -8.55 -6.66 -1.24
C TYR A 440 -7.69 -7.44 -0.23
N THR A 441 -7.77 -7.11 1.06
CA THR A 441 -7.01 -7.76 2.13
C THR A 441 -7.47 -9.19 2.41
N ASP A 442 -8.65 -9.58 1.92
CA ASP A 442 -9.19 -10.93 2.03
C ASP A 442 -8.80 -11.82 0.83
N MET A 443 -7.95 -11.34 -0.09
CA MET A 443 -7.49 -12.08 -1.26
C MET A 443 -6.73 -13.35 -0.89
N SER A 444 -7.08 -14.46 -1.55
CA SER A 444 -6.43 -15.76 -1.41
C SER A 444 -6.51 -16.50 -2.74
N SER A 445 -5.38 -16.92 -3.29
CA SER A 445 -5.35 -17.67 -4.55
C SER A 445 -6.10 -19.00 -4.44
N GLU A 446 -6.08 -19.64 -3.27
CA GLU A 446 -6.83 -20.87 -3.01
C GLU A 446 -8.34 -20.64 -3.06
N ASP A 447 -8.82 -19.60 -2.37
CA ASP A 447 -10.25 -19.29 -2.34
C ASP A 447 -10.74 -18.89 -3.74
N ILE A 448 -9.98 -18.05 -4.44
CA ILE A 448 -10.32 -17.61 -5.80
C ILE A 448 -10.46 -18.83 -6.73
N ARG A 449 -9.53 -19.78 -6.67
CA ARG A 449 -9.61 -21.02 -7.45
C ARG A 449 -10.86 -21.83 -7.11
N LYS A 450 -11.13 -22.06 -5.81
CA LYS A 450 -12.31 -22.82 -5.36
C LYS A 450 -13.62 -22.18 -5.82
N TYR A 451 -13.75 -20.86 -5.73
CA TYR A 451 -14.93 -20.16 -6.24
C TYR A 451 -15.04 -20.24 -7.76
N ALA A 452 -13.92 -20.09 -8.48
CA ALA A 452 -13.90 -20.21 -9.95
C ALA A 452 -14.36 -21.59 -10.42
N GLU A 453 -13.95 -22.67 -9.76
CA GLU A 453 -14.38 -24.04 -10.05
C GLU A 453 -15.90 -24.23 -9.89
N ALA A 454 -16.55 -23.43 -9.04
CA ALA A 454 -17.99 -23.38 -8.85
C ALA A 454 -18.70 -22.34 -9.75
N ASN A 455 -18.01 -21.77 -10.75
CA ASN A 455 -18.49 -20.67 -11.60
C ASN A 455 -18.86 -19.38 -10.84
N ILE A 456 -18.22 -19.14 -9.70
CA ILE A 456 -18.39 -17.92 -8.90
C ILE A 456 -17.18 -17.02 -9.11
N THR A 457 -17.41 -15.84 -9.67
CA THR A 457 -16.34 -14.87 -9.95
C THR A 457 -16.01 -14.04 -8.71
N THR A 458 -14.80 -13.48 -8.66
CA THR A 458 -14.33 -12.68 -7.51
C THR A 458 -13.91 -11.29 -7.95
N ASN A 459 -14.42 -10.27 -7.25
CA ASN A 459 -14.01 -8.88 -7.34
C ASN A 459 -13.31 -8.44 -6.04
N PHE A 460 -12.22 -7.69 -6.14
CA PHE A 460 -11.51 -7.13 -4.99
C PHE A 460 -11.49 -5.60 -5.00
N TYR A 461 -11.80 -4.97 -3.86
CA TYR A 461 -11.84 -3.51 -3.72
C TYR A 461 -11.09 -3.01 -2.47
N VAL A 462 -10.50 -1.82 -2.44
CA VAL A 462 -10.16 -0.97 -3.61
C VAL A 462 -8.69 -1.21 -3.93
N VAL A 463 -8.37 -1.59 -5.17
CA VAL A 463 -7.00 -1.90 -5.63
C VAL A 463 -6.50 -0.74 -6.49
N ASN A 464 -5.51 0.02 -6.00
CA ASN A 464 -4.99 1.23 -6.64
C ASN A 464 -3.53 1.07 -7.08
N GLU A 465 -2.74 0.26 -6.38
CA GLU A 465 -1.32 0.11 -6.67
C GLU A 465 -1.03 -1.00 -7.71
N PRO A 466 -0.11 -0.75 -8.67
CA PRO A 466 0.28 -1.74 -9.69
C PRO A 466 0.74 -3.09 -9.15
N TRP A 467 1.48 -3.12 -8.04
CA TRP A 467 1.96 -4.37 -7.44
C TRP A 467 0.79 -5.21 -6.90
N LEU A 468 -0.21 -4.57 -6.31
CA LEU A 468 -1.38 -5.24 -5.75
C LEU A 468 -2.32 -5.74 -6.85
N TYR A 469 -2.47 -4.97 -7.93
CA TYR A 469 -3.16 -5.44 -9.13
C TYR A 469 -2.46 -6.65 -9.76
N SER A 470 -1.12 -6.64 -9.78
CA SER A 470 -0.31 -7.75 -10.26
C SER A 470 -0.54 -9.01 -9.43
N LEU A 471 -0.57 -8.88 -8.09
CA LEU A 471 -0.92 -9.98 -7.20
C LEU A 471 -2.34 -10.51 -7.45
N ALA A 472 -3.32 -9.63 -7.66
CA ALA A 472 -4.69 -10.02 -7.99
C ALA A 472 -4.73 -10.84 -9.29
N TRP A 473 -4.01 -10.38 -10.31
CA TRP A 473 -3.89 -11.07 -11.60
C TRP A 473 -3.23 -12.44 -11.46
N CYS A 474 -2.06 -12.50 -10.83
CA CYS A 474 -1.34 -13.74 -10.56
C CYS A 474 -2.18 -14.76 -9.76
N SER A 475 -3.00 -14.27 -8.83
CA SER A 475 -3.90 -15.07 -8.00
C SER A 475 -5.17 -15.54 -8.73
N GLY A 476 -5.43 -15.05 -9.94
CA GLY A 476 -6.60 -15.43 -10.75
C GLY A 476 -7.88 -14.64 -10.45
N ALA A 477 -7.78 -13.44 -9.87
CA ALA A 477 -8.94 -12.59 -9.64
C ALA A 477 -9.64 -12.23 -10.98
N HIS A 478 -10.98 -12.21 -10.97
CA HIS A 478 -11.75 -11.95 -12.19
C HIS A 478 -11.90 -10.46 -12.47
N SER A 479 -12.04 -9.65 -11.41
CA SER A 479 -12.10 -8.21 -11.52
C SER A 479 -11.53 -7.52 -10.28
N VAL A 480 -11.22 -6.23 -10.40
CA VAL A 480 -10.92 -5.36 -9.26
C VAL A 480 -11.70 -4.05 -9.40
N THR A 481 -12.07 -3.47 -8.26
CA THR A 481 -12.58 -2.10 -8.20
C THR A 481 -11.43 -1.15 -7.83
N THR A 482 -11.26 -0.07 -8.58
CA THR A 482 -10.05 0.79 -8.51
C THR A 482 -10.36 2.27 -8.67
N ASN A 483 -9.60 3.12 -7.96
CA ASN A 483 -9.55 4.56 -8.20
C ASN A 483 -8.63 4.92 -9.39
N ALA A 484 -7.76 3.98 -9.80
CA ALA A 484 -6.59 4.18 -10.63
C ALA A 484 -6.71 3.49 -12.00
N VAL A 485 -7.92 3.45 -12.59
CA VAL A 485 -8.21 2.72 -13.84
C VAL A 485 -7.19 3.02 -14.95
N HIS A 486 -6.79 4.28 -15.12
CA HIS A 486 -5.81 4.70 -16.10
C HIS A 486 -4.41 4.12 -15.88
N LEU A 487 -3.98 3.90 -14.63
CA LEU A 487 -2.68 3.30 -14.33
C LEU A 487 -2.72 1.78 -14.54
N LEU A 488 -3.79 1.12 -14.12
CA LEU A 488 -3.87 -0.34 -14.14
C LEU A 488 -4.20 -0.90 -15.53
N LYS A 489 -4.91 -0.13 -16.36
CA LYS A 489 -5.20 -0.50 -17.75
C LYS A 489 -3.93 -0.72 -18.58
N ASP A 490 -2.90 0.07 -18.33
CA ASP A 490 -1.68 0.07 -19.15
C ASP A 490 -0.73 -1.08 -18.81
N LEU A 491 -0.97 -1.81 -17.70
CA LEU A 491 -0.20 -3.01 -17.36
C LEU A 491 -0.47 -4.15 -18.34
N SER A 492 0.48 -4.43 -19.22
CA SER A 492 0.40 -5.54 -20.18
C SER A 492 0.66 -6.92 -19.56
N GLN A 493 1.33 -6.96 -18.40
CA GLN A 493 1.62 -8.15 -17.62
C GLN A 493 1.75 -7.79 -16.12
N PRO A 494 1.58 -8.76 -15.19
CA PRO A 494 1.85 -8.52 -13.78
C PRO A 494 3.30 -8.07 -13.56
N LEU A 495 3.47 -7.06 -12.72
CA LEU A 495 4.76 -6.74 -12.12
C LEU A 495 5.24 -7.96 -11.34
N PHE A 496 6.55 -8.23 -11.41
CA PHE A 496 7.21 -9.33 -10.68
C PHE A 496 6.83 -10.75 -11.12
N LEU A 497 6.16 -10.91 -12.27
CA LEU A 497 5.94 -12.21 -12.88
C LEU A 497 7.29 -12.85 -13.23
N MET A 498 7.51 -14.08 -12.77
CA MET A 498 8.68 -14.88 -13.14
C MET A 498 8.33 -16.37 -13.22
N THR A 499 9.06 -17.10 -14.05
CA THR A 499 8.94 -18.56 -14.11
C THR A 499 9.61 -19.23 -12.92
N PRO A 500 9.20 -20.45 -12.53
CA PRO A 500 9.91 -21.25 -11.55
C PRO A 500 11.40 -21.43 -11.89
N GLN A 501 11.72 -21.60 -13.18
CA GLN A 501 13.10 -21.69 -13.64
C GLN A 501 13.89 -20.39 -13.40
N GLN A 502 13.32 -19.23 -13.75
CA GLN A 502 13.96 -17.93 -13.50
C GLN A 502 14.16 -17.69 -12.00
N TYR A 503 13.15 -18.01 -11.18
CA TYR A 503 13.26 -17.93 -9.73
C TYR A 503 14.40 -18.79 -9.18
N ASN A 504 14.48 -20.06 -9.61
CA ASN A 504 15.55 -20.98 -9.20
C ASN A 504 16.94 -20.48 -9.63
N ILE A 505 17.08 -19.97 -10.86
CA ILE A 505 18.34 -19.39 -11.34
C ILE A 505 18.73 -18.19 -10.49
N MET A 506 17.80 -17.27 -10.24
CA MET A 506 18.01 -16.07 -9.43
C MET A 506 18.47 -16.41 -8.02
N TRP A 507 17.82 -17.39 -7.39
CA TRP A 507 18.20 -17.90 -6.07
C TRP A 507 19.59 -18.55 -6.09
N ILE A 508 19.82 -19.55 -6.95
CA ILE A 508 21.10 -20.29 -7.01
C ILE A 508 22.27 -19.34 -7.28
N LEU A 509 22.11 -18.40 -8.21
CA LEU A 509 23.17 -17.43 -8.52
C LEU A 509 23.44 -16.49 -7.34
N THR A 510 22.40 -16.05 -6.63
CA THR A 510 22.55 -15.18 -5.45
C THR A 510 23.33 -15.90 -4.35
N ASP A 511 23.00 -17.16 -4.06
CA ASP A 511 23.63 -17.95 -3.00
C ASP A 511 25.07 -18.33 -3.37
N LEU A 512 25.33 -18.80 -4.59
CA LEU A 512 26.68 -19.17 -5.03
C LEU A 512 27.61 -17.95 -5.10
N THR A 513 27.13 -16.83 -5.64
CA THR A 513 27.92 -15.60 -5.74
C THR A 513 28.23 -15.05 -4.36
N SER A 514 27.25 -15.01 -3.47
CA SER A 514 27.46 -14.53 -2.09
C SER A 514 28.40 -15.45 -1.31
N ALA A 515 28.25 -16.77 -1.40
CA ALA A 515 29.14 -17.74 -0.76
C ALA A 515 30.60 -17.59 -1.24
N PHE A 516 30.80 -17.40 -2.55
CA PHE A 516 32.12 -17.14 -3.13
C PHE A 516 32.72 -15.83 -2.59
N LEU A 517 31.97 -14.72 -2.63
CA LEU A 517 32.43 -13.43 -2.16
C LEU A 517 32.75 -13.46 -0.66
N ILE A 518 31.89 -14.05 0.17
CA ILE A 518 32.11 -14.18 1.61
C ILE A 518 33.37 -15.01 1.86
N SER A 519 33.54 -16.13 1.17
CA SER A 519 34.73 -16.99 1.31
C SER A 519 36.01 -16.26 0.90
N LEU A 520 35.97 -15.47 -0.18
CA LEU A 520 37.10 -14.62 -0.60
C LEU A 520 37.43 -13.58 0.47
N ILE A 521 36.42 -12.94 1.07
CA ILE A 521 36.60 -11.95 2.15
C ILE A 521 37.25 -12.57 3.39
N PHE A 522 36.90 -13.80 3.75
CA PHE A 522 37.53 -14.50 4.89
C PHE A 522 38.93 -15.06 4.56
N ALA A 523 39.29 -15.17 3.29
CA ALA A 523 40.60 -15.65 2.84
C ALA A 523 41.64 -14.51 2.65
N LEU A 524 41.18 -13.28 2.36
CA LEU A 524 41.98 -12.07 2.26
C LEU A 524 42.34 -11.50 3.65
#